data_AF-A0A2V8MMW2-F1
#
_entry.id   AF-A0A2V8MMW2-F1
#
_cell.length_a   1.000
_cell.length_b   1.000
_cell.length_c   1.000
_cell.angle_alpha   90.00
_cell.angle_beta   90.00
_cell.angle_gamma   90.00
#
_symmetry.space_group_name_H-M   'P 1'
#
loop_
_entity.id
_entity.type
_entity.pdbx_description
1 polymer ?
#
loop_
_entity_poly.entity_id
_entity_poly.type
_entity_poly.pdbx_seq_one_letter_code
_entity_poly.pdbx_strand_id
1 'polypeptide(L)' 'MARLTGFTGRIIWDAAKPDGQPRRGLDTFRALKEVGFRAATPFEDGLRRTIDDYSQKLR' A
#
# COMPACT_ATOMS: atom_id res chain seq x y z
N MET A 1 -0.70 3.32 -7.28
CA MET A 1 -1.52 4.45 -6.79
C MET A 1 -1.87 5.44 -7.89
N ALA A 2 -0.96 6.29 -8.39
CA ALA A 2 -1.30 7.31 -9.40
C ALA A 2 -2.09 6.77 -10.62
N ARG A 3 -1.65 5.65 -11.19
CA ARG A 3 -2.38 4.94 -12.26
C ARG A 3 -3.79 4.50 -11.85
N LEU A 4 -3.96 4.00 -10.63
CA LEU A 4 -5.24 3.48 -10.12
C LEU A 4 -6.24 4.61 -9.82
N THR A 5 -5.75 5.81 -9.52
CA THR A 5 -6.59 6.99 -9.24
C THR A 5 -6.83 7.86 -10.47
N GLY A 6 -6.29 7.51 -11.64
CA GLY A 6 -6.35 8.35 -12.84
C GLY A 6 -5.54 9.65 -12.77
N PHE A 7 -4.59 9.75 -11.84
CA PHE A 7 -3.75 10.95 -11.68
C PHE A 7 -2.74 11.06 -12.84
N THR A 8 -2.79 12.16 -13.58
CA THR A 8 -1.92 12.44 -14.75
C THR A 8 -0.95 13.61 -14.52
N GLY A 9 -0.95 14.19 -13.32
CA GLY A 9 -0.02 15.26 -12.95
C GLY A 9 1.41 14.76 -12.69
N ARG A 10 2.29 15.67 -12.24
CA ARG A 10 3.68 15.35 -11.90
C ARG A 10 3.80 14.93 -10.44
N ILE A 11 4.51 13.84 -10.18
CA ILE A 11 4.95 13.44 -8.84
C ILE A 11 6.27 14.16 -8.55
N ILE A 12 6.31 14.97 -7.50
CA ILE A 12 7.49 15.76 -7.11
C ILE A 12 7.95 15.27 -5.75
N TRP A 13 9.23 14.90 -5.65
CA TRP A 13 9.87 14.55 -4.39
C TRP A 13 10.57 15.76 -3.79
N ASP A 14 10.26 16.04 -2.53
CA ASP A 14 10.83 17.15 -1.77
C ASP A 14 11.88 16.62 -0.79
N ALA A 15 13.15 16.70 -1.19
CA ALA A 15 14.29 16.20 -0.42
C ALA A 15 14.59 17.03 0.84
N ALA A 16 13.90 18.15 1.08
CA ALA A 16 13.99 18.87 2.34
C ALA A 16 13.26 18.14 3.49
N LYS A 17 12.38 17.17 3.16
CA LYS A 17 11.67 16.34 4.14
C LYS A 17 12.40 15.02 4.39
N PRO A 18 12.45 14.51 5.63
CA PRO A 18 13.14 13.26 5.93
C PRO A 18 12.35 12.05 5.41
N ASP A 19 13.06 11.09 4.80
CA ASP A 19 12.47 9.84 4.27
C ASP A 19 12.09 8.81 5.36
N GLY A 20 12.49 9.06 6.61
CA GLY A 20 12.28 8.13 7.73
C GLY A 20 13.22 6.93 7.69
N GLN A 21 12.77 5.77 8.18
CA GLN A 21 13.60 4.56 8.24
C GLN A 21 13.71 3.93 6.83
N PRO A 22 14.93 3.71 6.29
CA PRO A 22 15.11 3.22 4.91
C PRO A 22 14.47 1.85 4.63
N ARG A 23 14.32 1.02 5.66
CA ARG A 23 13.69 -0.29 5.56
C ARG A 23 12.94 -0.65 6.83
N ARG A 24 11.71 -1.11 6.65
CA ARG A 24 10.94 -1.82 7.67
C ARG A 24 10.31 -3.06 7.03
N GLY A 25 10.85 -4.22 7.40
CA GLY A 25 10.36 -5.51 6.95
C GLY A 25 10.05 -6.40 8.15
N LEU A 26 9.09 -7.32 7.98
CA LEU A 26 8.72 -8.31 8.97
C LEU A 26 9.03 -9.70 8.41
N ASP A 27 9.60 -10.57 9.23
CA ASP A 27 9.59 -12.00 8.96
C ASP A 27 8.26 -12.59 9.44
N THR A 28 7.51 -13.18 8.52
CA THR A 28 6.19 -13.77 8.78
C THR A 28 6.24 -15.29 8.94
N PHE A 29 7.43 -15.90 9.00
CA PHE A 29 7.58 -17.36 9.08
C PHE A 29 6.86 -17.96 10.29
N ARG A 30 6.93 -17.30 11.45
CA ARG A 30 6.21 -17.75 12.66
C ARG A 30 4.70 -17.77 12.46
N ALA A 31 4.13 -16.75 11.82
CA ALA A 31 2.69 -16.70 11.56
C ALA A 31 2.25 -17.82 10.61
N LEU A 32 3.06 -18.11 9.60
CA LEU A 32 2.83 -19.25 8.70
C LEU A 32 2.91 -20.59 9.45
N LYS A 33 3.95 -20.78 10.27
CA LYS A 33 4.21 -22.06 10.95
C LYS A 33 3.18 -22.37 12.04
N GLU A 34 2.84 -21.40 12.87
CA GLU A 34 2.07 -21.65 14.09
C GLU A 34 0.55 -21.57 13.85
N VAL A 35 0.10 -20.76 12.89
CA VAL A 35 -1.34 -20.55 12.62
C VAL A 35 -1.71 -20.64 11.14
N GLY A 36 -0.79 -21.09 10.28
CA GLY A 36 -1.06 -21.24 8.84
C GLY A 36 -1.29 -19.92 8.11
N PHE A 37 -1.01 -18.78 8.74
CA PHE A 37 -1.37 -17.49 8.17
C PHE A 37 -0.48 -17.12 7.00
N ARG A 38 -1.12 -16.73 5.89
CA ARG A 38 -0.48 -16.13 4.73
C ARG A 38 -1.34 -14.99 4.20
N ALA A 39 -0.73 -13.84 3.94
CA ALA A 39 -1.42 -12.73 3.26
C ALA A 39 -1.87 -13.19 1.87
N ALA A 40 -3.19 -13.21 1.64
CA ALA A 40 -3.78 -13.69 0.40
C ALA A 40 -4.13 -12.56 -0.58
N THR A 41 -4.17 -11.32 -0.12
CA THR A 41 -4.50 -10.15 -0.96
C THR A 41 -3.25 -9.59 -1.61
N PRO A 42 -3.15 -9.60 -2.95
CA PRO A 42 -2.09 -8.91 -3.66
C PRO A 42 -2.12 -7.40 -3.36
N PHE A 43 -0.95 -6.78 -3.34
CA PHE A 43 -0.83 -5.36 -3.02
C PHE A 43 -1.74 -4.49 -3.90
N GLU A 44 -1.69 -4.68 -5.22
CA GLU A 44 -2.48 -3.87 -6.16
C GLU A 44 -4.01 -4.06 -5.98
N ASP A 45 -4.46 -5.26 -5.64
CA ASP A 45 -5.88 -5.54 -5.39
C ASP A 45 -6.36 -4.85 -4.12
N GLY A 46 -5.56 -4.89 -3.06
CA GLY A 46 -5.81 -4.14 -1.83
C GLY A 46 -5.92 -2.64 -2.12
N LEU A 47 -4.96 -2.08 -2.86
CA LEU A 47 -4.97 -0.67 -3.24
C LEU A 47 -6.24 -0.27 -4.01
N ARG A 48 -6.64 -1.07 -5.00
CA ARG A 48 -7.83 -0.80 -5.83
C ARG A 48 -9.09 -0.76 -4.97
N ARG A 49 -9.30 -1.80 -4.15
CA ARG A 49 -10.46 -1.89 -3.23
C ARG A 49 -10.53 -0.68 -2.29
N THR A 50 -9.41 -0.25 -1.74
CA THR A 50 -9.35 0.92 -0.85
C THR A 50 -9.66 2.22 -1.58
N ILE A 51 -9.13 2.42 -2.78
CA ILE A 51 -9.42 3.61 -3.59
C ILE A 51 -10.90 3.67 -3.95
N ASP A 52 -11.48 2.53 -4.36
CA ASP A 52 -12.90 2.44 -4.73
C ASP A 52 -13.81 2.77 -3.53
N ASP A 53 -13.56 2.16 -2.37
CA ASP A 53 -14.31 2.44 -1.12
C ASP A 53 -14.21 3.92 -0.71
N TYR A 54 -13.01 4.50 -0.74
CA TYR A 54 -12.82 5.91 -0.40
C TYR A 54 -13.54 6.84 -1.40
N SER A 55 -13.47 6.53 -2.69
CA SER A 55 -14.10 7.33 -3.75
C SER A 55 -15.62 7.30 -3.67
N GLN A 56 -16.22 6.18 -3.25
CA GLN A 56 -17.66 6.09 -3.02
C GLN A 56 -18.12 6.96 -1.84
N LYS A 57 -17.34 7.03 -0.76
CA LYS A 57 -17.66 7.84 0.43
C LYS A 57 -17.60 9.35 0.20
N LEU A 58 -16.93 9.79 -0.87
CA LEU A 58 -16.84 11.21 -1.26
C LEU A 58 -17.97 11.64 -2.20
N ARG A 59 -18.79 10.72 -2.68
CA ARG A 59 -19.99 11.00 -3.47
C ARG A 59 -21.20 11.14 -2.58
#